data_AF-A0A2R6AFG7-F1
#
_entry.id   AF-A0A2R6AFG7-F1
#
_cell.length_a   1.000
_cell.length_b   1.000
_cell.length_c   1.000
_cell.angle_alpha   90.00
_cell.angle_beta   90.00
_cell.angle_gamma   90.00
#
_symmetry.space_group_name_H-M   'P 1'
#
loop_
_entity.id
_entity.type
_entity.pdbx_description
1 polymer ?
#
loop_
_entity_poly.entity_id
_entity_poly.type
_entity_poly.pdbx_seq_one_letter_code
_entity_poly.pdbx_strand_id
1 'polypeptide(L)'
;MRQALPLWSNPRFLVEEPEAEEEHSSEESKNAVGVDLGITRLATLSDGRYLENPKPLERSLDRVRLLQRSLSRKRFLSKNWLKTKRRLAKEHEHIKDFRRDLFFKLGALLAQEYDLLVLEDLNTQGLIQKGVTKRRRLRLHDSAFSEIRRILEWQFLKRGKTVLAVSAYNTSRECFLCGRINQSLTLEDRIFNCPHCGFTLDRDLNASLVLLRRAGWVPPVVPVELRPIPPLPSLGLKKRRQGGTLKQEAPALENRRSSPKHACKLCRSVTRSVSTCILIL
;
A
#
# COMPACT_ATOMS: atom_id res chain seq x y z
N MET A 1 45.25 -25.81 -28.62
CA MET A 1 44.30 -24.77 -28.16
C MET A 1 43.02 -25.45 -27.69
N ARG A 2 42.85 -25.63 -26.37
CA ARG A 2 41.58 -25.98 -25.74
C ARG A 2 41.14 -24.78 -24.92
N GLN A 3 40.13 -24.06 -25.36
CA GLN A 3 39.50 -23.03 -24.53
C GLN A 3 38.35 -23.70 -23.77
N ALA A 4 38.51 -23.73 -22.44
CA ALA A 4 37.43 -24.03 -21.53
C ALA A 4 36.52 -22.81 -21.43
N LEU A 5 35.22 -22.98 -21.69
CA LEU A 5 34.19 -21.98 -21.43
C LEU A 5 33.54 -22.24 -20.05
N PRO A 6 33.08 -21.20 -19.33
CA PRO A 6 32.84 -21.27 -17.89
C PRO A 6 31.50 -21.92 -17.54
N LEU A 7 31.54 -22.83 -16.56
CA LEU A 7 30.41 -23.40 -15.84
C LEU A 7 29.70 -22.31 -15.01
N TRP A 8 28.73 -21.60 -15.58
CA TRP A 8 27.57 -21.01 -14.87
C TRP A 8 26.44 -20.68 -15.87
N SER A 9 26.00 -21.70 -16.60
CA SER A 9 24.73 -21.68 -17.31
C SER A 9 23.63 -21.88 -16.27
N ASN A 10 23.08 -20.77 -15.78
CA ASN A 10 21.84 -20.73 -15.00
C ASN A 10 20.79 -21.63 -15.69
N PRO A 11 20.29 -22.72 -15.07
CA PRO A 11 19.20 -23.47 -15.69
C PRO A 11 17.97 -22.58 -15.61
N ARG A 12 17.68 -21.91 -16.73
CA ARG A 12 16.40 -21.28 -16.99
C ARG A 12 15.42 -22.44 -17.09
N PHE A 13 14.88 -22.85 -15.95
CA PHE A 13 13.74 -23.76 -15.91
C PHE A 13 12.61 -23.05 -16.65
N LEU A 14 12.46 -23.40 -17.93
CA LEU A 14 11.22 -23.22 -18.67
C LEU A 14 10.24 -24.18 -18.02
N VAL A 15 9.41 -23.65 -17.14
CA VAL A 15 8.19 -24.33 -16.76
C VAL A 15 7.29 -24.19 -17.99
N GLU A 16 7.13 -25.28 -18.73
CA GLU A 16 6.06 -25.38 -19.71
C GLU A 16 4.75 -25.26 -18.93
N GLU A 17 4.06 -24.13 -19.10
CA GLU A 17 2.70 -23.97 -18.60
C GLU A 17 1.82 -24.91 -19.45
N PRO A 18 1.06 -25.84 -18.84
CA PRO A 18 0.14 -26.67 -19.61
C PRO A 18 -0.88 -25.75 -20.29
N GLU A 19 -1.07 -25.94 -21.59
CA GLU A 19 -2.15 -25.29 -22.35
C GLU A 19 -3.47 -25.61 -21.65
N ALA A 20 -4.06 -24.60 -21.02
CA ALA A 20 -5.36 -24.74 -20.38
C ALA A 20 -6.41 -24.88 -21.49
N GLU A 21 -7.01 -26.07 -21.56
CA GLU A 21 -8.15 -26.36 -22.43
C GLU A 21 -9.28 -25.35 -22.16
N GLU A 22 -9.67 -24.61 -23.20
CA GLU A 22 -10.78 -23.66 -23.16
C GLU A 22 -12.12 -24.41 -23.10
N GLU A 23 -12.55 -24.80 -21.90
CA GLU A 23 -13.96 -25.14 -21.67
C GLU A 23 -14.74 -23.85 -21.42
N HIS A 24 -15.28 -23.27 -22.50
CA HIS A 24 -16.20 -22.15 -22.42
C HIS A 24 -17.59 -22.66 -22.02
N SER A 25 -17.82 -22.81 -20.71
CA SER A 25 -19.17 -22.93 -20.17
C SER A 25 -19.81 -21.54 -20.10
N SER A 26 -20.90 -21.38 -20.84
CA SER A 26 -21.75 -20.20 -20.84
C SER A 26 -22.66 -20.19 -19.60
N GLU A 27 -22.78 -19.00 -19.00
CA GLU A 27 -23.82 -18.54 -18.07
C GLU A 27 -23.70 -18.94 -16.58
N GLU A 28 -22.81 -18.25 -15.86
CA GLU A 28 -23.02 -17.92 -14.44
C GLU A 28 -22.70 -16.44 -14.18
N SER A 29 -23.41 -15.84 -13.23
CA SER A 29 -23.33 -14.41 -12.89
C SER A 29 -21.88 -14.00 -12.62
N LYS A 30 -21.24 -13.30 -13.57
CA LYS A 30 -19.88 -12.79 -13.39
C LYS A 30 -19.92 -11.74 -12.28
N ASN A 31 -19.33 -12.06 -11.13
CA ASN A 31 -19.21 -11.07 -10.07
C ASN A 31 -18.20 -10.02 -10.52
N ALA A 32 -18.65 -8.76 -10.66
CA ALA A 32 -17.84 -7.69 -11.19
C ALA A 32 -17.53 -6.63 -10.12
N VAL A 33 -16.29 -6.13 -10.12
CA VAL A 33 -15.86 -5.07 -9.20
C VAL A 33 -15.17 -3.94 -9.95
N GLY A 34 -15.65 -2.72 -9.73
CA GLY A 34 -14.95 -1.49 -10.10
C GLY A 34 -13.99 -1.09 -8.98
N VAL A 35 -12.76 -0.77 -9.34
CA VAL A 35 -11.71 -0.38 -8.37
C VAL A 35 -11.16 1.00 -8.73
N ASP A 36 -11.43 1.96 -7.85
CA ASP A 36 -10.85 3.31 -7.90
C ASP A 36 -9.57 3.37 -7.05
N LEU A 37 -8.45 3.79 -7.64
CA LEU A 37 -7.14 3.81 -6.98
C LEU A 37 -6.79 5.23 -6.50
N GLY A 38 -6.53 5.36 -5.20
CA GLY A 38 -6.35 6.67 -4.57
C GLY A 38 -5.05 6.84 -3.77
N ILE A 39 -4.78 8.09 -3.39
CA ILE A 39 -3.62 8.43 -2.55
C ILE A 39 -3.93 8.17 -1.06
N THR A 40 -5.13 8.59 -0.61
CA THR A 40 -5.56 8.45 0.79
C THR A 40 -6.05 7.04 1.08
N ARG A 41 -7.02 6.58 0.30
CA ARG A 41 -7.44 5.18 0.21
C ARG A 41 -6.73 4.58 -0.98
N LEU A 42 -5.98 3.50 -0.77
CA LEU A 42 -5.23 2.83 -1.83
C LEU A 42 -6.19 2.27 -2.90
N ALA A 43 -7.31 1.70 -2.45
CA ALA A 43 -8.35 1.18 -3.33
C ALA A 43 -9.73 1.40 -2.70
N THR A 44 -10.70 1.84 -3.50
CA THR A 44 -12.12 1.88 -3.17
C THR A 44 -12.87 1.01 -4.17
N LEU A 45 -13.67 0.07 -3.67
CA LEU A 45 -14.38 -0.93 -4.46
C LEU A 45 -15.85 -0.53 -4.62
N SER A 46 -16.44 -0.91 -5.77
CA SER A 46 -17.85 -0.66 -6.09
C SER A 46 -18.85 -1.35 -5.15
N ASP A 47 -18.42 -2.32 -4.36
CA ASP A 47 -19.21 -3.00 -3.33
C ASP A 47 -19.15 -2.30 -1.95
N GLY A 48 -18.55 -1.12 -1.89
CA GLY A 48 -18.47 -0.28 -0.69
C GLY A 48 -17.27 -0.60 0.19
N ARG A 49 -16.43 -1.58 -0.17
CA ARG A 49 -15.20 -1.85 0.59
C ARG A 49 -14.07 -0.88 0.20
N TYR A 50 -13.20 -0.53 1.16
CA TYR A 50 -12.00 0.25 0.88
C TYR A 50 -10.77 -0.28 1.61
N LEU A 51 -9.60 -0.04 1.02
CA LEU A 51 -8.30 -0.29 1.62
C LEU A 51 -7.60 1.04 1.87
N GLU A 52 -7.26 1.33 3.12
CA GLU A 52 -6.44 2.50 3.43
C GLU A 52 -5.03 2.34 2.84
N ASN A 53 -4.42 3.46 2.45
CA ASN A 53 -3.01 3.44 2.10
C ASN A 53 -2.17 3.37 3.39
N PRO A 54 -1.48 2.27 3.69
CA PRO A 54 -0.82 2.08 4.97
C PRO A 54 0.22 3.18 5.27
N LYS A 55 -0.04 3.91 6.35
CA LYS A 55 0.87 4.88 6.98
C LYS A 55 2.22 4.32 7.48
N PRO A 56 2.45 3.00 7.72
CA PRO A 56 3.79 2.46 7.99
C PRO A 56 4.90 2.93 7.03
N LEU A 57 4.52 3.39 5.83
CA LEU A 57 5.38 4.11 4.92
C LEU A 57 6.04 5.37 5.55
N GLU A 58 5.39 6.10 6.46
CA GLU A 58 5.89 7.36 7.03
C GLU A 58 7.19 7.18 7.84
N ARG A 59 7.27 6.17 8.71
CA ARG A 59 8.50 5.90 9.49
C ARG A 59 9.65 5.48 8.59
N SER A 60 9.38 4.62 7.61
CA SER A 60 10.37 4.19 6.62
C SER A 60 10.78 5.36 5.70
N LEU A 61 9.86 6.25 5.34
CA LEU A 61 10.14 7.47 4.57
C LEU A 61 10.99 8.45 5.37
N ASP A 62 10.74 8.63 6.67
CA ASP A 62 11.59 9.45 7.53
C ASP A 62 12.99 8.86 7.64
N ARG A 63 13.10 7.53 7.73
CA ARG A 63 14.40 6.87 7.69
C ARG A 63 15.11 7.06 6.35
N VAL A 64 14.39 6.95 5.23
CA VAL A 64 14.90 7.26 3.88
C VAL A 64 15.41 8.70 3.82
N ARG A 65 14.64 9.68 4.32
CA ARG A 65 15.05 11.10 4.38
C ARG A 65 16.32 11.28 5.20
N LEU A 66 16.40 10.66 6.39
CA LEU A 66 17.60 10.73 7.25
C LEU A 66 18.81 10.09 6.57
N LEU A 67 18.65 8.94 5.92
CA LEU A 67 19.70 8.25 5.19
C LEU A 67 20.15 9.05 3.97
N GLN A 68 19.23 9.69 3.23
CA GLN A 68 19.55 10.58 2.12
C GLN A 68 20.36 11.81 2.58
N ARG A 69 19.92 12.48 3.66
CA ARG A 69 20.68 13.61 4.27
C ARG A 69 22.05 13.17 4.79
N SER A 70 22.13 11.97 5.37
CA SER A 70 23.41 11.41 5.82
C SER A 70 24.34 11.09 4.66
N LEU A 71 23.79 10.57 3.54
CA LEU A 71 24.54 10.22 2.35
C LEU A 71 25.11 11.46 1.66
N SER A 72 24.32 12.53 1.53
CA SER A 72 24.75 13.77 0.85
C SER A 72 25.88 14.48 1.57
N ARG A 73 25.96 14.36 2.91
CA ARG A 73 27.03 14.94 3.74
C ARG A 73 28.32 14.12 3.75
N LYS A 74 28.33 12.91 3.17
CA LYS A 74 29.50 12.01 3.19
C LYS A 74 30.33 12.19 1.93
N ARG A 75 31.66 12.15 2.07
CA ARG A 75 32.58 12.15 0.93
C ARG A 75 32.25 11.01 -0.03
N PHE A 76 32.00 11.36 -1.29
CA PHE A 76 31.68 10.42 -2.37
C PHE A 76 32.72 9.28 -2.41
N LEU A 77 32.25 8.05 -2.62
CA LEU A 77 33.05 6.81 -2.65
C LEU A 77 33.84 6.46 -1.37
N SER A 78 33.71 7.21 -0.27
CA SER A 78 34.27 6.77 1.01
C SER A 78 33.61 5.48 1.51
N LYS A 79 34.33 4.71 2.35
CA LYS A 79 33.77 3.49 2.99
C LYS A 79 32.45 3.78 3.71
N ASN A 80 32.34 4.93 4.38
CA ASN A 80 31.13 5.36 5.06
C ASN A 80 30.01 5.76 4.10
N TRP A 81 30.32 6.39 2.96
CA TRP A 81 29.35 6.70 1.91
C TRP A 81 28.75 5.42 1.33
N LEU A 82 29.59 4.43 0.97
CA LEU A 82 29.14 3.13 0.48
C LEU A 82 28.25 2.39 1.50
N LYS A 83 28.61 2.43 2.79
CA LYS A 83 27.82 1.84 3.88
C LYS A 83 26.44 2.48 3.99
N THR A 84 26.36 3.82 3.95
CA THR A 84 25.07 4.53 3.97
C THR A 84 24.26 4.28 2.70
N LYS A 85 24.89 4.22 1.52
CA LYS A 85 24.21 3.90 0.25
C LYS A 85 23.55 2.54 0.31
N ARG A 86 24.24 1.51 0.84
CA ARG A 86 23.65 0.17 1.04
C ARG A 86 22.47 0.19 2.01
N ARG A 87 22.57 0.94 3.13
CA ARG A 87 21.46 1.08 4.08
C ARG A 87 20.25 1.75 3.44
N LEU A 88 20.47 2.79 2.64
CA LEU A 88 19.41 3.46 1.88
C LEU A 88 18.74 2.50 0.89
N ALA A 89 19.54 1.71 0.16
CA ALA A 89 19.01 0.70 -0.77
C ALA A 89 18.14 -0.35 -0.07
N LYS A 90 18.60 -0.88 1.08
CA LYS A 90 17.82 -1.83 1.90
C LYS A 90 16.50 -1.26 2.37
N GLU A 91 16.45 0.02 2.72
CA GLU A 91 15.20 0.63 3.18
C GLU A 91 14.21 0.86 2.03
N HIS A 92 14.71 1.19 0.83
CA HIS A 92 13.87 1.21 -0.38
C HIS A 92 13.34 -0.18 -0.74
N GLU A 93 14.17 -1.22 -0.64
CA GLU A 93 13.78 -2.61 -0.85
C GLU A 93 12.69 -3.04 0.13
N HIS A 94 12.86 -2.73 1.42
CA HIS A 94 11.85 -3.01 2.44
C HIS A 94 10.49 -2.35 2.15
N ILE A 95 10.49 -1.07 1.76
CA ILE A 95 9.26 -0.36 1.36
C ILE A 95 8.60 -1.04 0.15
N LYS A 96 9.41 -1.39 -0.86
CA LYS A 96 8.93 -2.04 -2.07
C LYS A 96 8.31 -3.41 -1.77
N ASP A 97 8.99 -4.23 -0.97
CA ASP A 97 8.52 -5.56 -0.61
C ASP A 97 7.22 -5.50 0.21
N PHE A 98 7.13 -4.55 1.14
CA PHE A 98 5.90 -4.32 1.90
C PHE A 98 4.71 -3.95 1.00
N ARG A 99 4.91 -3.01 0.05
CA ARG A 99 3.87 -2.64 -0.92
C ARG A 99 3.47 -3.80 -1.80
N ARG A 100 4.46 -4.54 -2.31
CA ARG A 100 4.23 -5.72 -3.14
C ARG A 100 3.42 -6.76 -2.39
N ASP A 101 3.79 -7.10 -1.15
CA ASP A 101 3.02 -8.02 -0.32
C ASP A 101 1.56 -7.56 -0.15
N LEU A 102 1.34 -6.28 0.16
CA LEU A 102 0.00 -5.70 0.26
C LEU A 102 -0.79 -5.84 -1.05
N PHE A 103 -0.19 -5.49 -2.19
CA PHE A 103 -0.85 -5.54 -3.50
C PHE A 103 -1.19 -6.97 -3.91
N PHE A 104 -0.28 -7.93 -3.67
CA PHE A 104 -0.52 -9.34 -3.97
C PHE A 104 -1.65 -9.91 -3.11
N LYS A 105 -1.70 -9.55 -1.83
CA LYS A 105 -2.78 -9.94 -0.93
C LYS A 105 -4.13 -9.36 -1.36
N LEU A 106 -4.17 -8.07 -1.69
CA LEU A 106 -5.37 -7.43 -2.20
C LEU A 106 -5.86 -8.11 -3.48
N GLY A 107 -4.97 -8.29 -4.46
CA GLY A 107 -5.35 -8.94 -5.72
C GLY A 107 -5.73 -10.41 -5.56
N ALA A 108 -5.16 -11.12 -4.57
CA ALA A 108 -5.57 -12.49 -4.26
C ALA A 108 -7.01 -12.53 -3.73
N LEU A 109 -7.35 -11.62 -2.81
CA LEU A 109 -8.69 -11.49 -2.25
C LEU A 109 -9.70 -11.14 -3.35
N LEU A 110 -9.42 -10.11 -4.15
CA LEU A 110 -10.34 -9.68 -5.21
C LEU A 110 -10.54 -10.78 -6.26
N ALA A 111 -9.47 -11.44 -6.70
CA ALA A 111 -9.57 -12.50 -7.69
C ALA A 111 -10.19 -13.79 -7.16
N GLN A 112 -10.37 -13.93 -5.84
CA GLN A 112 -11.17 -15.02 -5.25
C GLN A 112 -12.66 -14.73 -5.30
N GLU A 113 -13.05 -13.47 -5.12
CA GLU A 113 -14.46 -13.07 -4.96
C GLU A 113 -15.13 -12.61 -6.26
N TYR A 114 -14.36 -12.09 -7.21
CA TYR A 114 -14.86 -11.48 -8.45
C TYR A 114 -14.26 -12.14 -9.69
N ASP A 115 -15.03 -12.20 -10.76
CA ASP A 115 -14.67 -12.76 -12.08
C ASP A 115 -14.33 -11.69 -13.10
N LEU A 116 -14.79 -10.47 -12.86
CA LEU A 116 -14.47 -9.29 -13.66
C LEU A 116 -13.89 -8.19 -12.78
N LEU A 117 -12.67 -7.78 -13.12
CA LEU A 117 -12.02 -6.60 -12.58
C LEU A 117 -12.16 -5.43 -13.55
N VAL A 118 -12.72 -4.32 -13.08
CA VAL A 118 -12.78 -3.07 -13.84
C VAL A 118 -11.85 -2.04 -13.19
N LEU A 119 -10.87 -1.57 -13.95
CA LEU A 119 -9.90 -0.57 -13.51
C LEU A 119 -9.95 0.64 -14.44
N GLU A 120 -9.56 1.79 -13.90
CA GLU A 120 -9.30 2.96 -14.72
C GLU A 120 -8.04 2.78 -15.58
N ASP A 121 -8.12 3.25 -16.82
CA ASP A 121 -6.98 3.43 -17.72
C ASP A 121 -6.25 4.73 -17.36
N LEU A 122 -5.50 4.68 -16.26
CA LEU A 122 -4.68 5.79 -15.81
C LEU A 122 -3.44 5.95 -16.67
N ASN A 123 -3.39 7.02 -17.47
CA ASN A 123 -2.10 7.53 -17.95
C ASN A 123 -1.35 8.21 -16.79
N THR A 124 -0.70 7.39 -15.96
CA THR A 124 0.07 7.81 -14.79
C THR A 124 1.17 8.83 -15.14
N GLN A 125 1.77 8.73 -16.33
CA GLN A 125 2.74 9.71 -16.82
C GLN A 125 2.09 11.08 -17.09
N GLY A 126 0.91 11.08 -17.70
CA GLY A 126 0.13 12.30 -17.97
C GLY A 126 -0.27 13.04 -16.69
N LEU A 127 -0.63 12.32 -15.63
CA LEU A 127 -0.99 12.90 -14.32
C LEU A 127 0.20 13.54 -13.59
N ILE A 128 1.40 12.96 -13.74
CA ILE A 128 2.64 13.50 -13.14
C ILE A 128 3.08 14.78 -13.86
N GLN A 129 2.83 14.87 -15.16
CA GLN A 129 3.23 15.99 -16.02
C GLN A 129 2.25 17.17 -16.01
N LYS A 130 0.93 16.93 -16.05
CA LYS A 130 -0.11 17.96 -16.28
C LYS A 130 -0.54 18.79 -15.06
N GLY A 131 0.38 19.14 -14.17
CA GLY A 131 0.16 20.30 -13.28
C GLY A 131 -0.54 20.00 -11.96
N VAL A 132 0.23 19.49 -11.00
CA VAL A 132 -0.14 19.55 -9.58
C VAL A 132 1.10 19.78 -8.73
N THR A 133 0.90 20.44 -7.58
CA THR A 133 1.95 20.86 -6.65
C THR A 133 2.98 19.76 -6.38
N LYS A 134 4.25 20.16 -6.16
CA LYS A 134 5.38 19.25 -5.90
C LYS A 134 5.05 18.15 -4.87
N ARG A 135 4.26 18.49 -3.85
CA ARG A 135 3.78 17.58 -2.80
C ARG A 135 2.84 16.49 -3.33
N ARG A 136 1.91 16.82 -4.23
CA ARG A 136 0.99 15.85 -4.82
C ARG A 136 1.70 14.97 -5.84
N ARG A 137 2.63 15.51 -6.63
CA ARG A 137 3.50 14.72 -7.52
C ARG A 137 4.31 13.68 -6.76
N LEU A 138 4.87 14.05 -5.61
CA LEU A 138 5.60 13.12 -4.74
C LEU A 138 4.68 12.01 -4.22
N ARG A 139 3.47 12.35 -3.76
CA ARG A 139 2.47 11.37 -3.33
C ARG A 139 2.04 10.42 -4.46
N LEU A 140 1.88 10.93 -5.68
CA LEU A 140 1.55 10.11 -6.86
C LEU A 140 2.70 9.14 -7.23
N HIS A 141 3.95 9.60 -7.16
CA HIS A 141 5.11 8.72 -7.30
C HIS A 141 5.17 7.67 -6.18
N ASP A 142 4.81 8.07 -4.95
CA ASP A 142 4.77 7.17 -3.82
C ASP A 142 3.63 6.14 -3.92
N SER A 143 2.49 6.45 -4.54
CA SER A 143 1.34 5.56 -4.59
C SER A 143 1.50 4.31 -5.45
N ALA A 144 2.57 4.21 -6.27
CA ALA A 144 2.89 3.01 -7.06
C ALA A 144 1.71 2.45 -7.89
N PHE A 145 0.84 3.31 -8.43
CA PHE A 145 -0.40 2.92 -9.12
C PHE A 145 -0.19 1.93 -10.26
N SER A 146 0.87 2.10 -11.04
CA SER A 146 1.22 1.17 -12.12
C SER A 146 1.57 -0.23 -11.59
N GLU A 147 2.18 -0.33 -10.40
CA GLU A 147 2.57 -1.60 -9.80
C GLU A 147 1.35 -2.35 -9.25
N ILE A 148 0.48 -1.66 -8.49
CA ILE A 148 -0.77 -2.28 -8.00
C ILE A 148 -1.67 -2.71 -9.16
N ARG A 149 -1.86 -1.87 -10.19
CA ARG A 149 -2.62 -2.22 -11.40
C ARG A 149 -2.09 -3.52 -12.02
N ARG A 150 -0.79 -3.57 -12.32
CA ARG A 150 -0.15 -4.76 -12.89
C ARG A 150 -0.34 -6.02 -12.04
N ILE A 151 -0.27 -5.89 -10.72
CA ILE A 151 -0.46 -7.03 -9.81
C ILE A 151 -1.92 -7.49 -9.79
N LEU A 152 -2.88 -6.56 -9.76
CA LEU A 152 -4.30 -6.89 -9.84
C LEU A 152 -4.63 -7.58 -11.16
N GLU A 153 -4.19 -7.02 -12.29
CA GLU A 153 -4.32 -7.61 -13.62
C GLU A 153 -3.78 -9.04 -13.65
N TRP A 154 -2.55 -9.22 -13.19
CA TRP A 154 -1.92 -10.54 -13.13
C TRP A 154 -2.70 -11.54 -12.26
N GLN A 155 -3.24 -11.10 -11.11
CA GLN A 155 -4.00 -11.98 -10.21
C GLN A 155 -5.32 -12.47 -10.80
N PHE A 156 -5.97 -11.67 -11.66
CA PHE A 156 -7.19 -12.06 -12.37
C PHE A 156 -6.87 -12.92 -13.58
N LEU A 157 -5.95 -12.46 -14.44
CA LEU A 157 -5.60 -13.18 -15.68
C LEU A 157 -5.07 -14.59 -15.41
N LYS A 158 -4.22 -14.77 -14.39
CA LYS A 158 -3.68 -16.09 -14.04
C LYS A 158 -4.76 -17.10 -13.57
N ARG A 159 -5.97 -16.64 -13.27
CA ARG A 159 -7.12 -17.46 -12.84
C ARG A 159 -8.17 -17.59 -13.96
N GLY A 160 -7.84 -17.21 -15.20
CA GLY A 160 -8.79 -17.21 -16.31
C GLY A 160 -9.89 -16.14 -16.19
N LYS A 161 -9.70 -15.12 -15.35
CA LYS A 161 -10.71 -14.08 -15.08
C LYS A 161 -10.52 -12.87 -15.98
N THR A 162 -11.59 -12.11 -16.17
CA THR A 162 -11.60 -10.96 -17.09
C THR A 162 -11.10 -9.70 -16.40
N VAL A 163 -10.33 -8.89 -17.14
CA VAL A 163 -9.95 -7.55 -16.72
C VAL A 163 -10.34 -6.55 -17.81
N LEU A 164 -11.04 -5.49 -17.44
CA LEU A 164 -11.43 -4.41 -18.33
C LEU A 164 -10.82 -3.09 -17.85
N ALA A 165 -10.12 -2.42 -18.76
CA ALA A 165 -9.66 -1.05 -18.56
C ALA A 165 -10.69 -0.07 -19.14
N VAL A 166 -11.13 0.89 -18.33
CA VAL A 166 -12.12 1.89 -18.71
C VAL A 166 -11.50 3.28 -18.63
N SER A 167 -11.88 4.17 -19.54
CA SER A 167 -11.42 5.57 -19.50
C SER A 167 -11.63 6.22 -18.13
N ALA A 168 -10.58 6.82 -17.59
CA ALA A 168 -10.62 7.60 -16.34
C ALA A 168 -11.27 8.98 -16.51
N TYR A 169 -11.69 9.35 -17.73
CA TYR A 169 -12.17 10.70 -18.02
C TYR A 169 -13.43 11.04 -17.22
N ASN A 170 -13.35 12.08 -16.37
CA ASN A 170 -14.44 12.59 -15.51
C ASN A 170 -15.11 11.56 -14.57
N THR A 171 -14.51 10.39 -14.31
CA THR A 171 -15.09 9.36 -13.43
C THR A 171 -15.41 9.92 -12.03
N SER A 172 -14.53 10.76 -11.49
CA SER A 172 -14.71 11.41 -10.19
C SER A 172 -15.75 12.55 -10.15
N ARG A 173 -16.34 12.93 -11.29
CA ARG A 173 -17.34 14.00 -11.45
C ARG A 173 -18.65 13.50 -12.06
N GLU A 174 -18.66 12.33 -12.68
CA GLU A 174 -19.86 11.73 -13.27
C GLU A 174 -20.73 11.10 -12.17
N CYS A 175 -22.03 11.32 -12.23
CA CYS A 175 -22.96 10.66 -11.33
C CYS A 175 -23.21 9.21 -11.79
N PHE A 176 -22.94 8.23 -10.92
CA PHE A 176 -23.23 6.83 -11.22
C PHE A 176 -24.71 6.60 -11.57
N LEU A 177 -25.65 7.31 -10.93
CA LEU A 177 -27.09 7.11 -11.14
C LEU A 177 -27.57 7.70 -12.48
N CYS A 178 -27.37 9.00 -12.70
CA CYS A 178 -27.93 9.70 -13.86
C CYS A 178 -26.94 9.92 -15.03
N GLY A 179 -25.66 9.60 -14.87
CA GLY A 179 -24.61 9.76 -15.90
C GLY A 179 -24.20 11.22 -16.19
N ARG A 180 -24.79 12.21 -15.51
CA ARG A 180 -24.45 13.62 -15.71
C ARG A 180 -23.20 14.02 -14.93
N ILE A 181 -22.42 14.94 -15.50
CA ILE A 181 -21.17 15.43 -14.93
C ILE A 181 -21.45 16.62 -14.00
N ASN A 182 -21.07 16.49 -12.73
CA ASN A 182 -21.04 17.60 -11.80
C ASN A 182 -19.81 18.48 -12.10
N GLN A 183 -20.07 19.66 -12.67
CA GLN A 183 -19.01 20.60 -13.01
C GLN A 183 -18.44 21.37 -11.82
N SER A 184 -19.19 21.55 -10.73
CA SER A 184 -18.76 22.34 -9.57
C SER A 184 -17.88 21.57 -8.59
N LEU A 185 -17.73 20.25 -8.76
CA LEU A 185 -16.97 19.40 -7.86
C LEU A 185 -15.46 19.73 -7.88
N THR A 186 -14.91 20.04 -6.71
CA THR A 186 -13.50 20.32 -6.50
C THR A 186 -12.75 19.07 -6.01
N LEU A 187 -11.43 19.18 -5.80
CA LEU A 187 -10.61 18.09 -5.25
C LEU A 187 -10.76 17.90 -3.74
N GLU A 188 -11.30 18.90 -3.04
CA GLU A 188 -11.49 18.89 -1.60
C GLU A 188 -12.79 18.19 -1.22
N ASP A 189 -13.76 18.20 -2.12
CA ASP A 189 -15.04 17.51 -1.97
C ASP A 189 -14.84 15.99 -1.92
N ARG A 190 -15.17 15.41 -0.76
CA ARG A 190 -15.16 13.95 -0.51
C ARG A 190 -16.53 13.32 -0.64
N ILE A 191 -17.57 14.12 -0.55
CA ILE A 191 -18.95 13.70 -0.78
C ILE A 191 -19.32 14.16 -2.19
N PHE A 192 -19.81 13.23 -2.99
CA PHE A 192 -20.41 13.51 -4.28
C PHE A 192 -21.88 13.83 -4.08
N ASN A 193 -22.30 15.05 -4.41
CA ASN A 193 -23.72 15.43 -4.50
C ASN A 193 -24.04 15.74 -5.97
N CYS A 194 -25.04 15.07 -6.53
CA CYS A 194 -25.47 15.30 -7.91
C CYS A 194 -26.48 16.45 -8.00
N PRO A 195 -26.15 17.57 -8.69
CA PRO A 195 -27.08 18.70 -8.84
C PRO A 195 -28.28 18.39 -9.75
N HIS A 196 -28.26 17.26 -10.45
CA HIS A 196 -29.29 16.90 -11.43
C HIS A 196 -30.31 15.87 -10.95
N CYS A 197 -29.96 15.05 -9.96
CA CYS A 197 -30.85 14.01 -9.45
C CYS A 197 -30.84 13.89 -7.92
N GLY A 198 -30.06 14.71 -7.20
CA GLY A 198 -29.97 14.68 -5.74
C GLY A 198 -29.17 13.49 -5.16
N PHE A 199 -28.70 12.56 -6.00
CA PHE A 199 -27.93 11.41 -5.56
C PHE A 199 -26.68 11.84 -4.78
N THR A 200 -26.49 11.26 -3.60
CA THR A 200 -25.39 11.58 -2.69
C THR A 200 -24.64 10.31 -2.28
N LEU A 201 -23.31 10.33 -2.37
CA LEU A 201 -22.45 9.20 -2.01
C LEU A 201 -21.02 9.67 -1.68
N ASP A 202 -20.19 8.83 -1.07
CA ASP A 202 -18.74 9.05 -1.08
C ASP A 202 -18.23 9.14 -2.53
N ARG A 203 -17.33 10.10 -2.79
CA ARG A 203 -16.84 10.38 -4.13
C ARG A 203 -16.03 9.24 -4.74
N ASP A 204 -15.16 8.60 -3.95
CA ASP A 204 -14.32 7.50 -4.43
C ASP A 204 -15.21 6.27 -4.72
N LEU A 205 -16.25 6.05 -3.89
CA LEU A 205 -17.25 5.02 -4.13
C LEU A 205 -18.07 5.29 -5.40
N ASN A 206 -18.55 6.52 -5.61
CA ASN A 206 -19.23 6.91 -6.83
C ASN A 206 -18.34 6.70 -8.07
N ALA A 207 -17.05 7.05 -7.98
CA ALA A 207 -16.09 6.81 -9.07
C ALA A 207 -15.96 5.32 -9.41
N SER A 208 -15.81 4.46 -8.39
CA SER A 208 -15.72 3.00 -8.58
C SER A 208 -17.00 2.40 -9.22
N LEU A 209 -18.17 2.94 -8.89
CA LEU A 209 -19.45 2.56 -9.49
C LEU A 209 -19.58 3.05 -10.95
N VAL A 210 -19.10 4.26 -11.26
CA VAL A 210 -19.04 4.78 -12.64
C VAL A 210 -18.17 3.89 -13.52
N LEU A 211 -17.01 3.44 -13.01
CA LEU A 211 -16.15 2.50 -13.74
C LEU A 211 -16.90 1.22 -14.10
N LEU A 212 -17.59 0.63 -13.13
CA LEU A 212 -18.38 -0.58 -13.32
C LEU A 212 -19.51 -0.37 -14.34
N ARG A 213 -20.25 0.75 -14.24
CA ARG A 213 -21.30 1.13 -15.19
C ARG A 213 -20.79 1.24 -16.62
N ARG A 214 -19.64 1.88 -16.81
CA ARG A 214 -19.01 2.04 -18.12
C ARG A 214 -18.51 0.72 -18.73
N ALA A 215 -18.23 -0.28 -17.90
CA ALA A 215 -17.94 -1.64 -18.35
C ALA A 215 -19.21 -2.45 -18.70
N GLY A 216 -20.39 -1.85 -18.64
CA GLY A 216 -21.67 -2.52 -18.92
C GLY A 216 -22.26 -3.25 -17.71
N TRP A 217 -21.74 -3.00 -16.50
CA TRP A 217 -22.18 -3.68 -15.28
C TRP A 217 -22.84 -2.71 -14.29
N VAL A 218 -23.99 -3.11 -13.76
CA VAL A 218 -24.70 -2.35 -12.72
C VAL A 218 -24.90 -3.27 -11.52
N PRO A 219 -24.41 -2.90 -10.33
CA PRO A 219 -24.61 -3.72 -9.15
C PRO A 219 -26.10 -3.75 -8.77
N PRO A 220 -26.62 -4.88 -8.26
CA PRO A 220 -28.03 -5.01 -7.89
C PRO A 220 -28.40 -4.11 -6.70
N VAL A 221 -27.42 -3.83 -5.83
CA VAL A 221 -27.56 -2.95 -4.66
C VAL A 221 -26.37 -1.99 -4.64
N VAL A 222 -26.67 -0.70 -4.50
CA VAL A 222 -25.64 0.32 -4.28
C VAL A 222 -25.39 0.44 -2.78
N PRO A 223 -24.15 0.19 -2.31
CA PRO A 223 -23.81 0.41 -0.91
C PRO A 223 -23.89 1.90 -0.58
N VAL A 224 -24.49 2.22 0.57
CA VAL A 224 -24.65 3.61 1.04
C VAL A 224 -23.43 4.09 1.82
N GLU A 225 -22.71 3.17 2.46
CA GLU A 225 -21.57 3.48 3.33
C GLU A 225 -20.32 2.68 2.96
N LEU A 226 -19.17 3.29 3.22
CA LEU A 226 -17.87 2.68 3.05
C LEU A 226 -17.48 1.84 4.27
N ARG A 227 -16.94 0.65 4.02
CA ARG A 227 -16.42 -0.26 5.06
C ARG A 227 -14.98 -0.70 4.74
N PRO A 228 -14.10 -0.84 5.73
CA PRO A 228 -12.75 -1.30 5.44
C PRO A 228 -12.75 -2.76 4.96
N ILE A 229 -11.85 -3.10 4.03
CA ILE A 229 -11.56 -4.50 3.71
C ILE A 229 -11.06 -5.18 4.99
N PRO A 230 -11.57 -6.39 5.34
CA PRO A 230 -11.05 -7.13 6.49
C PRO A 230 -9.54 -7.34 6.37
N PRO A 231 -8.83 -7.61 7.49
CA PRO A 231 -7.39 -7.81 7.47
C PRO A 231 -7.00 -8.79 6.37
N LEU A 232 -6.17 -8.32 5.44
CA LEU A 232 -5.81 -9.11 4.27
C LEU A 232 -5.17 -10.42 4.73
N PRO A 233 -5.62 -11.57 4.21
CA PRO A 233 -5.14 -12.87 4.68
C PRO A 233 -3.62 -12.95 4.53
N SER A 234 -2.93 -13.51 5.52
CA SER A 234 -1.55 -13.97 5.28
C SER A 234 -1.63 -15.02 4.19
N LEU A 235 -1.06 -14.74 3.01
CA LEU A 235 -0.99 -15.67 1.87
C LEU A 235 -0.29 -16.96 2.29
N GLY A 236 -1.02 -17.90 2.90
CA GLY A 236 -0.72 -19.32 3.03
C GLY A 236 0.64 -19.76 3.59
N LEU A 237 1.55 -18.86 3.96
CA LEU A 237 2.79 -19.21 4.64
C LEU A 237 2.41 -19.54 6.08
N LYS A 238 2.04 -20.81 6.32
CA LYS A 238 1.99 -21.39 7.65
C LYS A 238 3.25 -20.92 8.37
N LYS A 239 3.11 -20.04 9.37
CA LYS A 239 4.22 -19.74 10.29
C LYS A 239 4.70 -21.08 10.79
N ARG A 240 5.89 -21.52 10.35
CA ARG A 240 6.61 -22.60 11.03
C ARG A 240 6.67 -22.15 12.49
N ARG A 241 5.94 -22.85 13.36
CA ARG A 241 6.06 -22.69 14.81
C ARG A 241 7.54 -22.91 15.11
N GLN A 242 8.29 -21.83 15.33
CA GLN A 242 9.57 -21.95 16.03
C GLN A 242 9.20 -22.35 17.45
N GLY A 243 9.44 -23.63 17.78
CA GLY A 243 9.30 -24.13 19.13
C GLY A 243 10.24 -23.37 20.03
N GLY A 244 9.71 -22.41 20.79
CA GLY A 244 10.40 -21.81 21.91
C GLY A 244 10.24 -22.74 23.12
N THR A 245 11.35 -23.33 23.55
CA THR A 245 11.48 -23.96 24.87
C THR A 245 11.06 -22.98 25.96
N LEU A 246 10.01 -23.34 26.70
CA LEU A 246 9.57 -22.65 27.91
C LEU A 246 10.67 -22.78 28.97
N LYS A 247 11.34 -21.67 29.31
CA LYS A 247 12.05 -21.56 30.59
C LYS A 247 11.00 -21.26 31.64
N GLN A 248 10.75 -22.20 32.54
CA GLN A 248 10.00 -21.95 33.77
C GLN A 248 10.93 -21.18 34.73
N GLU A 249 10.52 -19.97 35.12
CA GLU A 249 11.13 -19.24 36.22
C GLU A 249 10.60 -19.81 37.54
N ALA A 250 11.52 -20.06 38.48
CA ALA A 250 11.22 -20.60 39.80
C ALA A 250 10.50 -19.55 40.69
N PRO A 251 9.52 -19.96 41.51
CA PRO A 251 8.77 -19.04 42.36
C PRO A 251 9.61 -18.53 43.54
N ALA A 252 9.40 -17.26 43.88
CA ALA A 252 10.07 -16.58 44.98
C ALA A 252 9.59 -17.11 46.35
N LEU A 253 10.54 -17.54 47.18
CA LEU A 253 10.31 -17.89 48.57
C LEU A 253 10.18 -16.62 49.42
N GLU A 254 9.00 -16.45 49.97
CA GLU A 254 8.62 -15.43 50.93
C GLU A 254 9.19 -15.79 52.31
N ASN A 255 9.91 -14.87 52.96
CA ASN A 255 10.24 -15.03 54.38
C ASN A 255 10.07 -13.71 55.15
N ARG A 256 9.44 -13.86 56.32
CA ARG A 256 8.86 -12.80 57.15
C ARG A 256 9.90 -12.06 57.99
N ARG A 257 9.67 -10.75 58.12
CA ARG A 257 9.83 -9.83 59.28
C ARG A 257 11.10 -9.90 60.14
N SER A 258 11.81 -8.76 60.21
CA SER A 258 12.00 -7.96 61.46
C SER A 258 12.84 -6.69 61.21
N SER A 259 12.32 -5.51 61.57
CA SER A 259 13.06 -4.23 61.72
C SER A 259 13.78 -4.17 63.10
N PRO A 260 14.41 -3.06 63.56
CA PRO A 260 14.83 -1.79 62.92
C PRO A 260 16.27 -1.30 63.32
N LYS A 261 16.61 -0.07 62.88
CA LYS A 261 17.58 0.92 63.45
C LYS A 261 18.94 1.00 62.75
N HIS A 262 19.18 2.09 62.01
CA HIS A 262 19.94 3.26 62.49
C HIS A 262 19.99 4.36 61.42
N ALA A 263 19.87 5.61 61.91
CA ALA A 263 19.93 6.83 61.14
C ALA A 263 21.37 7.19 60.72
N CYS A 264 21.54 7.87 59.58
CA CYS A 264 22.53 8.95 59.50
C CYS A 264 22.14 9.98 58.42
N LYS A 265 22.26 11.25 58.82
CA LYS A 265 21.99 12.49 58.08
C LYS A 265 23.25 12.92 57.31
N LEU A 266 23.08 13.48 56.11
CA LEU A 266 23.80 14.66 55.55
C LEU A 266 23.27 14.83 54.10
N CYS A 267 22.47 15.83 53.70
CA CYS A 267 22.58 17.29 53.74
C CYS A 267 23.64 17.90 52.79
N ARG A 268 23.13 18.83 51.95
CA ARG A 268 23.76 19.86 51.09
C ARG A 268 24.12 19.42 49.67
N SER A 269 23.40 19.83 48.60
CA SER A 269 23.07 21.17 48.08
C SER A 269 24.28 21.98 47.61
N VAL A 270 24.51 22.02 46.29
CA VAL A 270 24.99 23.22 45.59
C VAL A 270 24.29 23.30 44.23
N THR A 271 23.66 24.43 44.01
CA THR A 271 22.92 24.86 42.83
C THR A 271 23.79 25.75 41.93
N ARG A 272 23.31 26.00 40.70
CA ARG A 272 23.58 27.17 39.83
C ARG A 272 24.96 27.19 39.12
N SER A 273 25.15 27.69 37.90
CA SER A 273 24.31 28.47 36.97
C SER A 273 25.06 28.61 35.62
N VAL A 274 24.32 28.51 34.49
CA VAL A 274 24.29 29.40 33.29
C VAL A 274 25.60 29.97 32.74
N SER A 275 25.88 29.78 31.42
CA SER A 275 25.79 30.84 30.39
C SER A 275 26.50 30.48 29.06
N THR A 276 25.70 30.45 27.98
CA THR A 276 25.82 31.19 26.70
C THR A 276 27.19 31.66 26.17
N CYS A 277 27.50 31.30 24.91
CA CYS A 277 27.98 32.17 23.80
C CYS A 277 28.17 31.27 22.54
N ILE A 278 27.49 31.42 21.39
CA ILE A 278 27.38 32.50 20.37
C ILE A 278 28.55 32.54 19.35
N LEU A 279 28.13 32.28 18.08
CA LEU A 279 28.50 32.85 16.77
C LEU A 279 29.79 32.46 15.99
N ILE A 280 29.52 32.02 14.74
CA ILE A 280 30.05 32.46 13.42
C ILE A 280 31.51 32.13 13.05
N LEU A 281 31.68 31.17 12.13
CA LEU A 281 31.93 31.36 10.69
C LEU A 281 31.60 30.06 9.93
#